data_AF-A0A263D279-F1
#
_entry.id   AF-A0A263D279-F1
#
_cell.length_a   1.000
_cell.length_b   1.000
_cell.length_c   1.000
_cell.angle_alpha   90.00
_cell.angle_beta   90.00
_cell.angle_gamma   90.00
#
_symmetry.space_group_name_H-M   'P 1'
#
loop_
_entity.id
_entity.type
_entity.pdbx_description
1 polymer ?
#
loop_
_entity_poly.entity_id
_entity_poly.type
_entity_poly.pdbx_seq_one_letter_code
_entity_poly.pdbx_strand_id
1 'polypeptide(L)' 'MDAWARIEGDCPVRCQVVGGEAEFEIGDRAASLSIVATRSGLAALASASQRALDEMERAES' A
#
# COMPACT_ATOMS: atom_id res chain seq x y z
N MET A 1 5.22 15.23 -11.20
CA MET A 1 5.81 13.93 -11.54
C MET A 1 5.20 12.96 -10.56
N ASP A 2 4.52 11.94 -11.06
CA ASP A 2 3.81 11.00 -10.20
C ASP A 2 4.76 9.86 -9.84
N ALA A 3 4.85 9.55 -8.55
CA ALA A 3 5.61 8.41 -8.06
C ALA A 3 4.64 7.22 -7.94
N TRP A 4 4.96 6.12 -8.63
CA TRP A 4 4.18 4.89 -8.58
C TRP A 4 5.12 3.70 -8.36
N ALA A 5 4.64 2.71 -7.61
CA ALA A 5 5.30 1.43 -7.40
C ALA A 5 4.38 0.32 -7.87
N ARG A 6 4.95 -0.68 -8.57
CA ARG A 6 4.24 -1.89 -8.95
C ARG A 6 4.48 -2.95 -7.87
N ILE A 7 3.39 -3.49 -7.31
CA ILE A 7 3.44 -4.49 -6.23
C ILE A 7 3.08 -5.85 -6.83
N GLU A 8 4.08 -6.71 -7.03
CA GLU A 8 3.93 -8.05 -7.59
C GLU A 8 4.92 -9.02 -6.96
N GLY A 9 4.54 -10.30 -6.86
CA GLY A 9 5.42 -11.38 -6.39
C GLY A 9 6.08 -11.08 -5.04
N ASP A 10 7.42 -11.06 -5.04
CA ASP A 10 8.26 -10.85 -3.86
C ASP A 10 8.54 -9.36 -3.56
N CYS A 11 7.72 -8.42 -4.08
CA CYS A 11 7.90 -6.99 -3.82
C CYS A 11 7.81 -6.71 -2.30
N PRO A 12 8.90 -6.23 -1.67
CA PRO A 12 8.90 -6.02 -0.24
C PRO A 12 8.03 -4.82 0.13
N VAL A 13 7.09 -5.06 1.06
CA VAL A 13 6.28 -4.02 1.69
C VAL A 13 6.60 -4.04 3.18
N ARG A 14 7.27 -3.00 3.65
CA ARG A 14 7.57 -2.80 5.06
C ARG A 14 6.60 -1.77 5.62
N CYS A 15 6.18 -2.00 6.86
CA CYS A 15 5.32 -1.07 7.58
C CYS A 15 5.83 -0.93 9.01
N GLN A 16 5.89 0.30 9.50
CA GLN A 16 6.12 0.60 10.90
C GLN A 16 5.11 1.64 11.39
N VAL A 17 4.82 1.62 12.69
CA VAL A 17 3.98 2.65 13.33
C VAL A 17 4.90 3.54 14.15
N VAL A 18 4.95 4.83 13.81
CA VAL A 18 5.74 5.83 14.51
C VAL A 18 4.78 6.87 15.06
N GLY A 19 4.61 6.87 16.38
CA GLY A 19 3.58 7.70 17.03
C GLY A 19 2.16 7.30 16.60
N GLY A 20 1.42 8.24 16.01
CA GLY A 20 0.03 8.06 15.57
C GLY A 20 -0.14 7.76 14.07
N GLU A 21 0.97 7.55 13.36
CA GLU A 21 1.00 7.37 11.90
C GLU A 21 1.64 6.03 11.53
N ALA A 22 1.24 5.50 10.39
CA ALA A 22 1.83 4.33 9.76
C ALA A 22 2.71 4.79 8.60
N GLU A 23 3.95 4.34 8.59
CA GLU A 23 4.92 4.57 7.54
C GLU A 23 5.13 3.27 6.77
N PHE A 24 4.88 3.30 5.46
CA PHE A 24 5.10 2.20 4.54
C PHE A 24 6.29 2.50 3.65
N GLU A 25 7.05 1.46 3.35
CA GLU A 25 8.05 1.45 2.29
C GLU A 25 7.71 0.29 1.35
N ILE A 26 7.47 0.61 0.08
CA ILE A 26 7.09 -0.33 -0.97
C ILE A 26 8.20 -0.36 -2.01
N GLY A 27 8.81 -1.52 -2.24
CA GLY A 27 9.95 -1.67 -3.14
C GLY A 27 11.27 -1.81 -2.38
N ASP A 28 12.36 -1.87 -3.12
CA ASP A 28 13.69 -2.18 -2.57
C ASP A 28 14.54 -0.91 -2.37
N ARG A 29 15.81 -1.11 -1.97
CA ARG A 29 16.75 -0.01 -1.73
C ARG A 29 17.14 0.76 -3.00
N ALA A 30 16.92 0.20 -4.19
CA ALA A 30 17.23 0.85 -5.46
C ALA A 30 16.08 1.76 -5.92
N ALA A 31 14.83 1.37 -5.64
CA ALA A 31 13.65 2.20 -5.85
C ALA A 31 12.53 1.83 -4.87
N SER A 32 12.17 2.78 -4.00
CA SER A 32 11.08 2.62 -3.04
C SER A 32 10.07 3.77 -3.10
N LEU A 33 8.80 3.44 -2.91
CA LEU A 33 7.73 4.40 -2.64
C LEU A 33 7.45 4.41 -1.13
N SER A 34 7.61 5.57 -0.51
CA SER A 34 7.26 5.77 0.90
C SER A 34 5.87 6.39 1.01
N ILE A 35 5.04 5.84 1.90
CA ILE A 35 3.69 6.34 2.18
C ILE A 35 3.56 6.57 3.69
N VAL A 36 3.12 7.76 4.09
CA VAL A 36 2.75 8.04 5.48
C VAL A 36 1.25 8.22 5.55
N ALA A 37 0.61 7.51 6.47
CA ALA A 37 -0.83 7.57 6.66
C ALA A 37 -1.17 7.73 8.15
N THR A 38 -2.08 8.65 8.44
CA THR A 38 -2.75 8.69 9.75
C THR A 38 -3.63 7.46 9.93
N ARG A 39 -4.11 7.20 11.15
CA ARG A 39 -5.07 6.11 11.42
C ARG A 39 -6.29 6.14 10.49
N SER A 40 -6.91 7.30 10.29
CA SER A 40 -8.09 7.42 9.43
C SER A 40 -7.73 7.25 7.94
N GLY A 41 -6.59 7.80 7.52
CA GLY A 41 -6.08 7.60 6.16
C GLY A 41 -5.79 6.12 5.86
N LEU A 42 -5.15 5.41 6.79
CA LEU A 42 -4.87 3.99 6.65
C LEU A 42 -6.15 3.15 6.61
N ALA A 43 -7.15 3.46 7.44
CA ALA A 43 -8.44 2.78 7.38
C ALA A 43 -9.14 2.98 6.02
N ALA A 44 -9.06 4.18 5.46
CA ALA A 44 -9.57 4.47 4.12
C ALA A 44 -8.81 3.71 3.03
N LEU A 45 -7.47 3.67 3.12
CA LEU A 45 -6.62 2.92 2.19
C LEU A 45 -6.94 1.42 2.23
N ALA A 46 -6.98 0.82 3.42
CA ALA A 46 -7.32 -0.60 3.58
C ALA A 46 -8.71 -0.93 3.02
N SER A 47 -9.70 -0.07 3.27
CA SER A 47 -11.04 -0.24 2.72
C SER A 47 -11.06 -0.14 1.19
N ALA A 48 -10.30 0.78 0.60
CA ALA A 48 -10.17 0.90 -0.86
C ALA A 48 -9.46 -0.30 -1.48
N SER A 49 -8.38 -0.78 -0.85
CA SER A 49 -7.66 -1.98 -1.28
C SER A 49 -8.54 -3.22 -1.26
N GLN A 50 -9.34 -3.42 -0.20
CA GLN A 50 -10.25 -4.56 -0.14
C GLN A 50 -11.32 -4.51 -1.24
N ARG A 51 -11.93 -3.33 -1.48
CA ARG A 51 -12.89 -3.19 -2.59
C ARG A 51 -12.27 -3.53 -3.94
N ALA A 52 -11.03 -3.08 -4.18
CA ALA A 52 -10.33 -3.40 -5.42
C ALA A 52 -10.07 -4.90 -5.56
N LEU A 53 -9.69 -5.60 -4.48
CA LEU A 53 -9.55 -7.06 -4.48
C LEU A 53 -10.87 -7.76 -4.79
N ASP A 54 -11.96 -7.37 -4.13
CA ASP A 54 -13.29 -7.94 -4.37
C ASP A 54 -13.75 -7.75 -5.83
N GLU A 55 -13.39 -6.63 -6.47
CA GLU A 55 -13.66 -6.37 -7.89
C GLU A 55 -12.82 -7.23 -8.83
N MET A 56 -11.54 -7.45 -8.50
CA MET A 56 -10.65 -8.33 -9.26
C MET A 56 -11.15 -9.79 -9.25
N GLU A 57 -11.51 -10.31 -8.08
CA GLU A 57 -12.02 -11.68 -7.93
C GLU A 57 -13.31 -11.92 -8.74
N ARG A 58 -14.19 -10.91 -8.79
CA ARG A 58 -15.40 -10.95 -9.62
C ARG A 58 -15.10 -10.91 -11.11
N ALA A 59 -14.06 -10.20 -11.53
CA ALA A 59 -13.69 -10.10 -12.94
C ALA A 59 -13.04 -11.38 -13.49
N GLU A 60 -12.46 -12.20 -12.60
CA GLU A 60 -11.83 -13.49 -12.94
C GLU A 60 -12.81 -14.68 -12.93
N SER A 61 -14.04 -14.48 -12.44
CA SER A 61 -15.13 -15.49 -12.37
C SER A 61 -16.04 -15.46 -13.61
#